data_AF-A0A3B9Y777-F1
#
_entry.id   AF-A0A3B9Y777-F1
#
_cell.length_a   1.000
_cell.length_b   1.000
_cell.length_c   1.000
_cell.angle_alpha   90.00
_cell.angle_beta   90.00
_cell.angle_gamma   90.00
#
_symmetry.space_group_name_H-M   'P 1'
#
loop_
_entity.id
_entity.type
_entity.pdbx_description
1 polymer ?
#
loop_
_entity_poly.entity_id
_entity_poly.type
_entity_poly.pdbx_seq_one_letter_code
_entity_poly.pdbx_strand_id
1 'polypeptide(L)'
;MHSMFHSGVERYAVPVLLGLAWWVPLLFGTASVAVGYSHALVDPLLGQRRVPRQFVLCMVDLMWVVLAYLVSATSVDSVGKVGLMTVIYLNFWFVTGRGWQNLVLSGVTAITGTLVEMMLVAGGAFSYLHPDFIGVPYWLPCTYACASLAVGDMGRYLILSPRT
;
A
#
# COMPACT_ATOMS: atom_id res chain seq x y z
N MET A 1 3.79 34.53 6.68
CA MET A 1 4.67 33.49 7.28
C MET A 1 3.92 32.17 7.19
N HIS A 2 4.07 31.43 6.09
CA HIS A 2 3.41 30.14 5.89
C HIS A 2 4.24 29.05 6.58
N SER A 3 3.67 28.42 7.61
CA SER A 3 4.27 27.30 8.32
C SER A 3 4.31 26.06 7.40
N MET A 4 5.45 25.86 6.73
CA MET A 4 5.80 24.61 6.04
C MET A 4 6.03 23.51 7.09
N PHE A 5 5.05 22.62 7.27
CA PHE A 5 5.22 21.45 8.13
C PHE A 5 6.10 20.41 7.45
N HIS A 6 7.13 19.96 8.17
CA HIS A 6 8.13 19.01 7.74
C HIS A 6 7.77 17.61 8.27
N SER A 7 7.10 16.79 7.46
CA SER A 7 7.30 15.34 7.56
C SER A 7 8.54 15.06 6.72
N GLY A 8 9.58 14.43 7.26
CA GLY A 8 10.92 14.31 6.65
C GLY A 8 11.02 13.62 5.28
N VAL A 9 9.90 13.38 4.58
CA VAL A 9 9.81 12.68 3.30
C VAL A 9 8.97 13.44 2.25
N GLU A 10 8.00 14.29 2.64
CA GLU A 10 7.03 14.92 1.71
C GLU A 10 6.70 16.39 2.07
N ARG A 11 6.43 17.22 1.05
CA ARG A 11 5.94 18.61 1.19
C ARG A 11 4.54 18.77 0.60
N TYR A 12 3.60 19.35 1.35
CA TYR A 12 2.22 19.62 0.93
C TYR A 12 1.93 21.13 0.78
N ALA A 13 1.14 21.51 -0.22
CA ALA A 13 0.80 22.91 -0.53
C ALA A 13 -0.59 23.39 -0.02
N VAL A 14 -1.41 22.51 0.56
CA VAL A 14 -2.86 22.72 0.84
C VAL A 14 -3.26 22.29 2.26
N PRO A 15 -4.45 22.68 2.79
CA PRO A 15 -4.72 22.62 4.23
C PRO A 15 -4.58 21.23 4.82
N VAL A 16 -3.94 21.24 5.99
CA VAL A 16 -3.29 20.11 6.61
C VAL A 16 -4.16 19.56 7.73
N LEU A 17 -4.53 18.29 7.67
CA LEU A 17 -5.06 17.51 8.80
C LEU A 17 -3.93 16.60 9.30
N LEU A 18 -3.45 16.81 10.53
CA LEU A 18 -2.41 15.99 11.18
C LEU A 18 -1.06 15.87 10.42
N GLY A 19 -0.71 16.84 9.58
CA GLY A 19 0.52 16.81 8.77
C GLY A 19 0.35 16.27 7.34
N LEU A 20 -0.87 15.85 6.96
CA LEU A 20 -1.23 15.36 5.63
C LEU A 20 -2.33 16.24 5.03
N ALA A 21 -2.44 16.30 3.69
CA ALA A 21 -3.58 17.00 3.09
C ALA A 21 -4.89 16.24 3.40
N TRP A 22 -5.98 16.97 3.71
CA TRP A 22 -7.26 16.37 4.15
C TRP A 22 -7.87 15.33 3.18
N TRP A 23 -7.53 15.42 1.90
CA TRP A 23 -7.99 14.50 0.86
C TRP A 23 -7.18 13.18 0.82
N VAL A 24 -6.00 13.13 1.44
CA VAL A 24 -5.11 11.95 1.44
C VAL A 24 -5.77 10.77 2.17
N PRO A 25 -6.27 10.90 3.42
CA PRO A 25 -6.98 9.80 4.09
C PRO A 25 -8.19 9.29 3.30
N LEU A 26 -8.89 10.18 2.59
CA LEU A 26 -10.04 9.83 1.77
C LEU A 26 -9.62 9.05 0.52
N LEU A 27 -8.53 9.45 -0.15
CA LEU A 27 -7.98 8.76 -1.29
C LEU A 27 -7.48 7.35 -0.92
N PHE A 28 -6.69 7.23 0.15
CA PHE A 28 -6.21 5.93 0.62
C PHE A 28 -7.34 5.04 1.18
N GLY A 29 -8.34 5.64 1.83
CA GLY A 29 -9.51 4.92 2.33
C GLY A 29 -10.35 4.33 1.20
N THR A 30 -10.66 5.13 0.17
CA THR A 30 -11.40 4.65 -1.00
C THR A 30 -10.62 3.61 -1.80
N ALA A 31 -9.31 3.82 -1.99
CA ALA A 31 -8.43 2.83 -2.61
C ALA A 31 -8.41 1.50 -1.85
N SER A 32 -8.36 1.54 -0.51
CA SER A 32 -8.38 0.33 0.33
C SER A 32 -9.67 -0.46 0.15
N VAL A 33 -10.82 0.21 0.11
CA VAL A 33 -12.12 -0.44 -0.14
C VAL A 33 -12.15 -1.04 -1.55
N ALA A 34 -11.70 -0.30 -2.56
CA ALA A 34 -11.66 -0.77 -3.94
C ALA A 34 -10.77 -2.00 -4.11
N VAL A 35 -9.58 -2.02 -3.49
CA VAL A 35 -8.65 -3.14 -3.53
C VAL A 35 -9.23 -4.35 -2.78
N GLY A 36 -9.76 -4.17 -1.58
CA GLY A 36 -10.39 -5.25 -0.81
C GLY A 36 -11.57 -5.88 -1.56
N TYR A 37 -12.41 -5.06 -2.20
CA TYR A 37 -13.53 -5.52 -3.01
C TYR A 37 -13.06 -6.22 -4.30
N SER A 38 -12.03 -5.70 -4.98
CA SER A 38 -11.47 -6.30 -6.20
C SER A 38 -10.92 -7.70 -5.92
N HIS A 39 -10.19 -7.89 -4.82
CA HIS A 39 -9.69 -9.20 -4.41
C HIS A 39 -10.84 -10.18 -4.13
N ALA A 40 -11.92 -9.72 -3.48
CA ALA A 40 -13.08 -10.55 -3.18
C ALA A 40 -13.94 -10.91 -4.42
N LEU A 41 -13.98 -10.06 -5.45
CA LEU A 41 -14.67 -10.34 -6.71
C LEU A 41 -13.87 -11.24 -7.66
N VAL A 42 -12.54 -11.07 -7.69
CA VAL A 42 -11.67 -11.84 -8.59
C VAL A 42 -11.52 -13.30 -8.15
N ASP A 43 -11.57 -13.56 -6.84
CA ASP A 43 -11.50 -14.91 -6.27
C ASP A 43 -12.59 -15.88 -6.83
N PRO A 44 -13.90 -15.55 -6.83
CA PRO A 44 -14.94 -16.40 -7.40
C PRO A 44 -14.92 -16.46 -8.93
N LEU A 45 -14.53 -15.38 -9.62
CA LEU A 45 -14.40 -15.36 -11.09
C LEU A 45 -13.33 -16.33 -11.60
N LEU A 46 -12.31 -16.60 -10.78
CA LEU A 46 -11.22 -17.53 -11.09
C LEU A 46 -11.41 -18.92 -10.47
N GLY A 47 -12.61 -19.23 -9.95
CA GLY A 47 -12.96 -20.55 -9.41
C GLY A 47 -12.26 -20.90 -8.08
N GLN A 48 -11.66 -19.93 -7.39
CA GLN A 48 -10.96 -20.13 -6.13
C GLN A 48 -11.84 -19.65 -4.97
N ARG A 49 -12.48 -20.57 -4.25
CA ARG A 49 -13.15 -20.25 -2.98
C ARG A 49 -12.13 -20.26 -1.86
N ARG A 50 -11.54 -19.10 -1.57
CA ARG A 50 -10.66 -18.95 -0.41
C ARG A 50 -11.49 -18.92 0.87
N VAL A 51 -11.04 -19.65 1.88
CA VAL A 51 -11.63 -19.63 3.22
C VAL A 51 -11.24 -18.29 3.87
N PRO A 52 -12.17 -17.58 4.55
CA PRO A 52 -11.82 -16.36 5.27
C PRO A 52 -10.71 -16.65 6.27
N ARG A 53 -9.62 -15.89 6.17
CA ARG A 53 -8.46 -15.99 7.06
C ARG A 53 -8.83 -15.36 8.40
N GLN A 54 -8.30 -15.88 9.51
CA GLN A 54 -8.65 -15.39 10.85
C GLN A 54 -8.36 -13.89 10.99
N PHE A 55 -9.19 -13.16 11.74
CA PHE A 55 -9.00 -11.73 12.00
C PHE A 55 -7.58 -11.42 12.55
N VAL A 56 -7.05 -12.28 13.41
CA VAL A 56 -5.70 -12.15 13.98
C VAL A 56 -4.63 -12.16 12.88
N LEU A 57 -4.77 -13.01 11.86
CA LEU A 57 -3.84 -13.05 10.73
C LEU A 57 -3.95 -11.80 9.86
N CYS A 58 -5.16 -11.24 9.70
CA CYS A 58 -5.34 -9.96 9.01
C CYS A 58 -4.68 -8.80 9.78
N MET A 59 -4.69 -8.85 11.11
CA MET A 59 -3.94 -7.88 11.94
C MET A 59 -2.42 -8.06 11.78
N VAL A 60 -1.92 -9.29 11.73
CA VAL A 60 -0.50 -9.58 11.46
C VAL A 60 -0.08 -9.05 10.08
N ASP A 61 -0.93 -9.22 9.08
CA ASP A 61 -0.69 -8.71 7.73
C ASP A 61 -0.59 -7.17 7.70
N LEU A 62 -1.45 -6.47 8.43
CA LEU A 62 -1.37 -5.02 8.60
C LEU A 62 -0.08 -4.61 9.33
N MET A 63 0.34 -5.37 10.34
CA MET A 63 1.62 -5.14 11.02
C MET A 63 2.80 -5.28 10.05
N TRP A 64 2.69 -6.16 9.04
CA TRP A 64 3.70 -6.30 8.00
C TRP A 64 3.81 -5.05 7.10
N VAL A 65 2.69 -4.41 6.79
CA VAL A 65 2.66 -3.13 6.07
C VAL A 65 3.28 -2.01 6.92
N VAL A 66 2.98 -1.97 8.22
CA VAL A 66 3.61 -1.02 9.15
C VAL A 66 5.12 -1.22 9.20
N LEU A 67 5.57 -2.48 9.27
CA LEU A 67 7.00 -2.80 9.25
C LEU A 67 7.64 -2.37 7.92
N ALA A 68 6.98 -2.59 6.79
CA ALA A 68 7.46 -2.13 5.49
C ALA A 68 7.59 -0.60 5.45
N TYR A 69 6.63 0.12 6.02
CA TYR A 69 6.66 1.58 6.14
C TYR A 69 7.78 2.07 7.06
N LEU A 70 8.00 1.41 8.21
CA LEU A 70 9.10 1.75 9.12
C LEU A 70 10.46 1.56 8.47
N VAL A 71 10.64 0.49 7.69
CA VAL A 71 11.87 0.24 6.94
C VAL A 71 12.06 1.29 5.84
N SER A 72 10.98 1.74 5.19
CA SER A 72 11.04 2.87 4.25
C SER A 72 11.54 4.16 4.93
N ALA A 73 11.12 4.42 6.17
CA ALA A 73 11.52 5.59 6.95
C ALA A 73 12.98 5.54 7.46
N THR A 74 13.68 4.42 7.33
CA THR A 74 15.11 4.34 7.72
C THR A 74 16.00 5.15 6.77
N SER A 75 17.18 5.55 7.20
CA SER A 75 18.16 6.28 6.37
C SER A 75 19.11 5.38 5.59
N VAL A 76 18.68 4.15 5.24
CA VAL A 76 19.47 3.17 4.47
C VAL A 76 19.62 3.63 2.99
N ASP A 77 20.70 3.22 2.32
CA ASP A 77 20.93 3.50 0.89
C ASP A 77 19.76 3.05 0.00
N SER A 78 19.43 3.80 -1.06
CA SER A 78 18.27 3.53 -1.93
C SER A 78 18.25 2.12 -2.51
N VAL A 79 19.40 1.57 -2.90
CA VAL A 79 19.49 0.19 -3.46
C VAL A 79 19.25 -0.86 -2.37
N GLY A 80 19.83 -0.66 -1.17
CA GLY A 80 19.65 -1.56 -0.04
C GLY A 80 18.20 -1.59 0.45
N LYS A 81 17.52 -0.44 0.44
CA LYS A 81 16.09 -0.31 0.77
C LYS A 81 15.20 -1.09 -0.18
N VAL A 82 15.42 -0.95 -1.49
CA VAL A 82 14.62 -1.68 -2.50
C VAL A 82 14.81 -3.19 -2.33
N GLY A 83 16.06 -3.65 -2.10
CA GLY A 83 16.34 -5.05 -1.81
C GLY A 83 15.60 -5.55 -0.57
N LEU A 84 15.68 -4.81 0.53
CA LEU A 84 15.02 -5.17 1.79
C LEU A 84 13.50 -5.18 1.67
N MET A 85 12.91 -4.17 1.03
CA MET A 85 11.48 -4.12 0.71
C MET A 85 11.02 -5.30 -0.14
N THR A 86 11.82 -5.65 -1.16
CA THR A 86 11.51 -6.79 -2.03
C THR A 86 11.56 -8.10 -1.25
N VAL A 87 12.55 -8.27 -0.37
CA VAL A 87 12.64 -9.45 0.50
C VAL A 87 11.47 -9.52 1.48
N ILE A 88 11.07 -8.39 2.08
CA ILE A 88 9.90 -8.30 2.97
C ILE A 88 8.62 -8.66 2.23
N TYR A 89 8.43 -8.14 1.02
CA TYR A 89 7.28 -8.45 0.17
C TYR A 89 7.25 -9.92 -0.26
N LEU A 90 8.39 -10.48 -0.69
CA LEU A 90 8.47 -11.88 -1.09
C LEU A 90 8.23 -12.83 0.09
N ASN A 91 8.77 -12.53 1.27
CA ASN A 91 8.46 -13.25 2.50
C ASN A 91 6.97 -13.13 2.83
N PHE A 92 6.40 -11.94 2.69
CA PHE A 92 4.99 -11.72 2.96
C PHE A 92 4.11 -12.56 2.05
N TRP A 93 4.36 -12.51 0.74
CA TRP A 93 3.65 -13.28 -0.28
C TRP A 93 3.78 -14.79 -0.04
N PHE A 94 4.96 -15.24 0.39
CA PHE A 94 5.18 -16.65 0.70
C PHE A 94 4.37 -17.11 1.93
N VAL A 95 4.26 -16.25 2.97
CA VAL A 95 3.53 -16.53 4.22
C VAL A 95 2.01 -16.39 4.06
N THR A 96 1.51 -15.37 3.35
CA THR A 96 0.08 -15.14 3.06
C THR A 96 -0.49 -16.14 2.04
N GLY A 97 0.38 -16.77 1.25
CA GLY A 97 0.03 -17.90 0.40
C GLY A 97 0.33 -17.64 -1.08
N ARG A 98 0.98 -18.65 -1.69
CA ARG A 98 1.58 -18.73 -3.04
C ARG A 98 0.62 -18.56 -4.24
N GLY A 99 -0.51 -17.90 -4.08
CA GLY A 99 -1.43 -17.67 -5.19
C GLY A 99 -0.84 -16.68 -6.19
N TRP A 100 -0.64 -17.11 -7.44
CA TRP A 100 -0.25 -16.23 -8.55
C TRP A 100 -1.22 -15.04 -8.72
N GLN A 101 -2.49 -15.20 -8.34
CA GLN A 101 -3.48 -14.12 -8.29
C GLN A 101 -3.08 -12.99 -7.35
N ASN A 102 -2.57 -13.32 -6.16
CA ASN A 102 -2.12 -12.32 -5.19
C ASN A 102 -0.94 -11.52 -5.75
N LEU A 103 -0.07 -12.16 -6.54
CA LEU A 103 1.06 -11.51 -7.23
C LEU A 103 0.58 -10.57 -8.35
N VAL A 104 -0.42 -11.00 -9.14
CA VAL A 104 -0.98 -10.18 -10.22
C VAL A 104 -1.74 -8.98 -9.63
N LEU A 105 -2.59 -9.20 -8.64
CA LEU A 105 -3.38 -8.13 -8.01
C LEU A 105 -2.48 -7.13 -7.26
N SER A 106 -1.49 -7.59 -6.51
CA SER A 106 -0.53 -6.69 -5.86
C SER A 106 0.30 -5.92 -6.88
N GLY A 107 0.67 -6.53 -8.01
CA GLY A 107 1.36 -5.87 -9.12
C GLY A 107 0.49 -4.78 -9.77
N VAL A 108 -0.78 -5.07 -10.05
CA VAL A 108 -1.73 -4.08 -10.58
C VAL A 108 -1.94 -2.93 -9.60
N THR A 109 -2.12 -3.20 -8.32
CA THR A 109 -2.25 -2.17 -7.28
C THR A 109 -0.97 -1.35 -7.14
N ALA A 110 0.20 -1.98 -7.18
CA ALA A 110 1.48 -1.29 -7.13
C ALA A 110 1.67 -0.32 -8.29
N ILE A 111 1.37 -0.76 -9.53
CA ILE A 111 1.47 0.09 -10.72
C ILE A 111 0.42 1.21 -10.67
N THR A 112 -0.81 0.90 -10.28
CA THR A 112 -1.90 1.89 -10.26
C THR A 112 -1.66 2.93 -9.18
N GLY A 113 -1.25 2.52 -7.97
CA GLY A 113 -0.93 3.42 -6.86
C GLY A 113 0.23 4.35 -7.20
N THR A 114 1.31 3.81 -7.78
CA THR A 114 2.46 4.63 -8.19
C THR A 114 2.10 5.60 -9.31
N LEU A 115 1.27 5.19 -10.28
CA LEU A 115 0.83 6.06 -11.37
C LEU A 115 -0.04 7.21 -10.87
N VAL A 116 -0.97 6.95 -9.93
CA VAL A 116 -1.80 7.99 -9.31
C VAL A 116 -0.92 9.00 -8.56
N GLU A 117 0.09 8.53 -7.82
CA GLU A 117 1.04 9.42 -7.16
C GLU A 117 1.89 10.23 -8.15
N MET A 118 2.36 9.61 -9.23
CA MET A 118 3.06 10.35 -10.30
C MET A 118 2.19 11.47 -10.87
N MET A 119 0.88 11.22 -11.09
CA MET A 119 -0.05 12.25 -11.55
C MET A 119 -0.25 13.38 -10.52
N LEU A 120 -0.33 13.05 -9.22
CA LEU A 120 -0.46 14.03 -8.14
C LEU A 120 0.78 14.90 -7.99
N VAL A 121 1.97 14.29 -8.10
CA VAL A 121 3.26 15.02 -8.08
C VAL A 121 3.39 15.90 -9.33
N ALA A 122 3.03 15.39 -10.51
CA ALA A 122 3.02 16.17 -11.75
C ALA A 122 2.00 17.33 -11.71
N GLY A 123 0.88 17.15 -11.02
CA GLY A 123 -0.12 18.19 -10.75
C GLY A 123 0.26 19.19 -9.64
N GLY A 124 1.41 19.01 -9.00
CA GLY A 124 1.89 19.91 -7.93
C GLY A 124 1.17 19.77 -6.59
N ALA A 125 0.42 18.68 -6.37
CA ALA A 125 -0.33 18.47 -5.13
C ALA A 125 0.60 18.23 -3.93
N PHE A 126 1.70 17.51 -4.14
CA PHE A 126 2.77 17.29 -3.17
C PHE A 126 4.09 16.93 -3.86
N SER A 127 5.22 17.02 -3.15
CA SER A 127 6.54 16.66 -3.66
C SER A 127 7.32 15.85 -2.64
N TYR A 128 8.01 14.81 -3.11
CA TYR A 128 8.96 14.03 -2.32
C TYR A 128 10.29 14.78 -2.12
N LEU A 129 10.92 14.61 -0.95
CA LEU A 129 12.26 15.16 -0.67
C LEU A 129 13.39 14.42 -1.42
N HIS A 130 13.21 13.12 -1.68
CA HIS A 130 14.16 12.27 -2.41
C HIS A 130 13.45 11.52 -3.55
N PRO A 131 13.13 12.20 -4.66
CA PRO A 131 12.51 11.57 -5.82
C PRO A 131 13.58 10.81 -6.62
N ASP A 132 13.44 9.49 -6.70
CA ASP A 132 14.40 8.66 -7.44
C ASP A 132 13.87 8.24 -8.84
N PHE A 133 12.55 8.23 -9.08
CA PHE A 133 11.92 7.88 -10.38
C PHE A 133 10.71 8.77 -10.70
N ILE A 134 10.80 9.64 -11.72
CA ILE A 134 9.70 10.54 -12.19
C ILE A 134 8.96 11.22 -11.01
N GLY A 135 9.71 11.71 -10.01
CA GLY A 135 9.12 12.40 -8.86
C GLY A 135 8.68 11.52 -7.68
N VAL A 136 8.80 10.18 -7.77
CA VAL A 136 8.32 9.21 -6.78
C VAL A 136 9.46 8.25 -6.36
N PRO A 137 9.54 7.79 -5.11
CA PRO A 137 10.63 6.91 -4.67
C PRO A 137 10.47 5.43 -5.08
N TYR A 138 11.59 4.72 -5.30
CA TYR A 138 11.60 3.32 -5.77
C TYR A 138 10.97 2.30 -4.81
N TRP A 139 10.86 2.61 -3.52
CA TRP A 139 10.28 1.71 -2.52
C TRP A 139 8.76 1.75 -2.50
N LEU A 140 8.16 2.74 -3.15
CA LEU A 140 6.73 3.01 -3.13
C LEU A 140 5.86 1.94 -3.83
N PRO A 141 6.24 1.39 -5.00
CA PRO A 141 5.55 0.24 -5.59
C PRO A 141 5.52 -0.96 -4.63
N CYS A 142 6.61 -1.22 -3.91
CA CYS A 142 6.69 -2.34 -2.97
C CYS A 142 5.75 -2.16 -1.77
N THR A 143 5.63 -0.94 -1.24
CA THR A 143 4.68 -0.66 -0.15
C THR A 143 3.22 -0.83 -0.61
N TYR A 144 2.88 -0.39 -1.82
CA TYR A 144 1.55 -0.65 -2.38
C TYR A 144 1.27 -2.14 -2.61
N ALA A 145 2.29 -2.90 -3.05
CA ALA A 145 2.16 -4.34 -3.21
C ALA A 145 1.88 -5.03 -1.86
N CYS A 146 2.61 -4.66 -0.79
CA CYS A 146 2.34 -5.14 0.57
C CYS A 146 0.95 -4.73 1.07
N ALA A 147 0.55 -3.47 0.85
CA ALA A 147 -0.77 -2.99 1.24
C ALA A 147 -1.89 -3.77 0.53
N SER A 148 -1.72 -4.07 -0.75
CA SER A 148 -2.70 -4.85 -1.52
C SER A 148 -2.93 -6.24 -0.93
N LEU A 149 -1.88 -6.92 -0.47
CA LEU A 149 -2.00 -8.23 0.15
C LEU A 149 -2.76 -8.16 1.49
N ALA A 150 -2.36 -7.23 2.38
CA ALA A 150 -2.99 -7.09 3.68
C ALA A 150 -4.46 -6.64 3.59
N VAL A 151 -4.74 -5.65 2.74
CA VAL A 151 -6.09 -5.13 2.51
C VAL A 151 -6.96 -6.15 1.76
N GLY A 152 -6.37 -6.92 0.84
CA GLY A 152 -7.05 -8.00 0.14
C GLY A 152 -7.52 -9.09 1.11
N ASP A 153 -6.67 -9.51 2.04
CA ASP A 153 -7.02 -10.53 3.05
C ASP A 153 -8.05 -10.01 4.06
N MET A 154 -7.93 -8.74 4.48
CA MET A 154 -8.96 -8.08 5.29
C MET A 154 -10.30 -7.97 4.56
N GLY A 155 -10.29 -7.59 3.28
CA GLY A 155 -11.50 -7.47 2.46
C GLY A 155 -12.22 -8.82 2.31
N ARG A 156 -11.47 -9.89 2.05
CA ARG A 156 -11.98 -11.26 2.04
C ARG A 156 -12.60 -11.64 3.39
N TYR A 157 -11.92 -11.34 4.51
CA TYR A 157 -12.47 -11.59 5.84
C TYR A 157 -13.79 -10.85 6.05
N LEU A 158 -13.87 -9.56 5.73
CA LEU A 158 -15.08 -8.75 5.94
C LEU A 158 -16.27 -9.17 5.06
N ILE A 159 -16.00 -9.64 3.83
CA ILE A 159 -17.04 -10.04 2.87
C ILE A 159 -17.50 -11.48 3.09
N LEU A 160 -16.58 -12.38 3.46
CA LEU A 160 -16.86 -13.81 3.61
C LEU A 160 -17.14 -14.23 5.06
N SER A 161 -16.80 -13.41 6.05
CA SER A 161 -17.17 -13.69 7.44
C SER A 161 -18.69 -13.65 7.56
N PRO A 162 -19.33 -14.72 8.07
CA PRO A 162 -20.74 -14.68 8.41
C PRO A 162 -20.98 -13.55 9.40
N ARG A 163 -21.94 -12.67 9.10
CA ARG A 163 -22.46 -11.73 10.09
C ARG A 163 -23.23 -12.57 11.11
N THR A 164 -22.57 -12.92 12.21
CA THR A 164 -23.25 -13.47 13.41
C THR A 164 -24.03 -12.37 14.10
#